data_AF-A0AAV7BLM0-F1
#
_entry.id   AF-A0AAV7BLM0-F1
#
_cell.length_a   1.000
_cell.length_b   1.000
_cell.length_c   1.000
_cell.angle_alpha   90.00
_cell.angle_beta   90.00
_cell.angle_gamma   90.00
#
_symmetry.space_group_name_H-M   'P 1'
#
loop_
_entity.id
_entity.type
_entity.pdbx_description
1 polymer ?
#
loop_
_entity_poly.entity_id
_entity_poly.type
_entity_poly.pdbx_seq_one_letter_code
_entity_poly.pdbx_strand_id
1 'polypeptide(L)'
;MDDYSLYIDPNTKEKTFKRFAPRDNDPFITDDFNNFQFNPSDSNPLKYACERVVEENDEEIISLVTKDTKDFAEKLCNEVVGFCKDIPHTEL
;
A
#
# COMPACT_ATOMS: atom_id res chain seq x y z
N MET A 1 8.29 -0.18 -6.61
CA MET A 1 7.97 0.56 -5.37
C MET A 1 8.67 -0.21 -4.25
N ASP A 2 9.99 -0.26 -4.33
CA ASP A 2 10.77 -1.37 -3.73
C ASP A 2 11.43 -0.94 -2.41
N ASP A 3 11.26 0.33 -2.06
CA ASP A 3 11.85 0.99 -0.91
C ASP A 3 11.00 0.86 0.36
N TYR A 4 9.84 0.17 0.30
CA TYR A 4 8.88 0.04 1.40
C TYR A 4 8.81 -1.39 1.90
N SER A 5 8.60 -1.55 3.20
CA SER A 5 8.42 -2.85 3.84
C SER A 5 7.52 -2.74 5.07
N LEU A 6 6.99 -3.88 5.51
CA LEU A 6 6.17 -3.94 6.72
C LEU A 6 7.04 -3.63 7.93
N TYR A 7 6.61 -2.65 8.72
CA TYR A 7 7.21 -2.26 9.99
C TYR A 7 6.28 -2.68 11.13
N ILE A 8 6.84 -3.31 12.16
CA ILE A 8 6.13 -3.67 13.39
C ILE A 8 6.67 -2.82 14.52
N ASP A 9 5.84 -1.96 15.11
CA ASP A 9 6.27 -1.14 16.24
C ASP A 9 6.69 -2.05 17.42
N PRO A 10 7.91 -1.90 17.95
CA PRO A 10 8.42 -2.79 18.98
C PRO A 10 7.61 -2.68 20.29
N ASN A 11 6.98 -1.54 20.56
CA ASN A 11 6.25 -1.25 21.79
C ASN A 11 4.77 -1.59 21.65
N THR A 12 4.11 -1.11 20.60
CA THR A 12 2.64 -1.26 20.42
C THR A 12 2.26 -2.50 19.63
N LYS A 13 3.22 -3.12 18.92
CA LYS A 13 2.99 -4.22 17.96
C LYS A 13 2.10 -3.83 16.78
N GLU A 14 1.88 -2.53 16.57
CA GLU A 14 1.12 -2.02 15.44
C GLU A 14 1.87 -2.26 14.12
N LYS A 15 1.11 -2.62 13.07
CA LYS A 15 1.63 -2.95 11.75
C LYS A 15 1.43 -1.77 10.82
N THR A 16 2.51 -1.22 10.27
CA THR A 16 2.47 -0.10 9.32
C THR A 16 3.38 -0.36 8.13
N PHE A 17 3.08 0.25 6.98
CA PHE A 17 3.98 0.23 5.82
C PHE A 17 4.88 1.45 5.86
N LYS A 18 6.18 1.23 6.03
CA LYS A 18 7.17 2.31 6.12
C LYS A 18 8.23 2.14 5.03
N ARG A 19 8.86 3.26 4.69
CA ARG A 19 10.00 3.28 3.79
C ARG A 19 11.27 2.93 4.56
N PHE A 20 12.10 2.04 4.02
CA PHE A 20 13.38 1.67 4.59
C PHE A 20 14.56 2.31 3.83
N ALA A 21 14.40 2.61 2.54
CA ALA A 21 15.46 3.23 1.75
C ALA A 21 15.45 4.77 1.90
N PRO A 22 16.55 5.41 2.32
CA PRO A 22 16.64 6.86 2.39
C PRO A 22 16.71 7.49 0.99
N ARG A 23 16.19 8.71 0.82
CA ARG A 23 16.48 9.58 -0.33
C ARG A 23 17.75 10.41 -0.08
N ASP A 24 18.27 11.03 -1.13
CA ASP A 24 19.53 11.79 -1.13
C ASP A 24 19.68 12.82 0.02
N ASN A 25 18.57 13.29 0.59
CA ASN A 25 18.55 14.25 1.71
C ASN A 25 17.91 13.71 3.00
N ASP A 26 17.50 12.44 3.05
CA ASP A 26 16.92 11.85 4.27
C ASP A 26 18.01 11.33 5.21
N PRO A 27 17.85 11.50 6.54
CA PRO A 27 18.72 10.85 7.51
C PRO A 27 18.66 9.33 7.32
N PHE A 28 19.82 8.69 7.32
CA PHE A 28 19.91 7.23 7.23
C PHE A 28 19.27 6.63 8.49
N ILE A 29 18.16 5.90 8.35
CA ILE A 29 17.41 5.34 9.49
C ILE A 29 18.10 4.06 9.98
N THR A 30 19.29 4.16 10.60
CA THR A 30 20.07 2.97 11.00
C THR A 30 19.40 2.15 12.10
N ASP A 31 18.66 2.80 13.00
CA ASP A 31 18.23 2.19 14.26
C ASP A 31 16.94 1.38 14.13
N ASP A 32 16.16 1.61 13.06
CA ASP A 32 14.81 1.06 12.92
C ASP A 32 14.72 -0.16 11.99
N PHE A 33 15.82 -0.54 11.33
CA PHE A 33 15.86 -1.65 10.35
C PHE A 33 15.45 -3.00 10.94
N ASN A 34 15.71 -3.25 12.22
CA ASN A 34 15.42 -4.54 12.87
C ASN A 34 13.92 -4.84 12.99
N ASN A 35 13.07 -3.83 12.91
CA ASN A 35 11.62 -3.95 13.03
C ASN A 35 10.92 -4.07 11.67
N PHE A 36 11.68 -3.99 10.57
CA PHE A 36 11.18 -4.21 9.23
C PHE A 36 11.22 -5.69 8.87
N GLN A 37 10.11 -6.18 8.31
CA GLN A 37 9.94 -7.57 7.91
C GLN A 37 10.30 -7.74 6.44
N PHE A 38 11.58 -7.97 6.15
CA PHE A 38 12.10 -8.20 4.79
C PHE A 38 11.89 -9.63 4.26
N ASN A 39 10.95 -10.37 4.84
CA ASN A 39 10.78 -11.79 4.55
C ASN A 39 10.09 -11.99 3.19
N PRO A 40 10.71 -12.67 2.21
CA PRO A 40 10.13 -12.93 0.89
C PRO A 40 8.91 -13.86 0.91
N SER A 41 8.61 -14.48 2.06
CA SER A 41 7.41 -15.29 2.28
C SER A 41 6.23 -14.48 2.82
N ASP A 42 6.53 -13.35 3.50
CA ASP A 42 5.54 -12.37 3.98
C ASP A 42 5.31 -11.24 2.95
N SER A 43 6.09 -11.27 1.85
CA SER A 43 6.21 -10.23 0.84
C SER A 43 5.10 -10.26 -0.20
N ASN A 44 3.88 -9.96 0.22
CA ASN A 44 3.27 -8.81 -0.42
C ASN A 44 2.09 -8.33 0.41
N PRO A 45 2.28 -7.36 1.30
CA PRO A 45 1.17 -6.65 1.90
C PRO A 45 0.30 -5.95 0.84
N LEU A 46 0.84 -5.69 -0.37
CA LEU A 46 0.03 -5.37 -1.55
C LEU A 46 -0.81 -6.54 -2.06
N LYS A 47 -0.35 -7.79 -1.92
CA LYS A 47 -1.14 -8.99 -2.23
C LYS A 47 -2.28 -9.10 -1.23
N TYR A 48 -2.02 -8.99 0.07
CA TYR A 48 -3.08 -9.02 1.07
C TYR A 48 -4.06 -7.85 0.92
N ALA A 49 -3.57 -6.65 0.64
CA ALA A 49 -4.42 -5.50 0.36
C ALA A 49 -5.24 -5.69 -0.93
N CYS A 50 -4.63 -6.23 -1.98
CA CYS A 50 -5.30 -6.53 -3.25
C CYS A 50 -6.36 -7.63 -3.07
N GLU A 51 -6.01 -8.74 -2.41
CA GLU A 51 -6.94 -9.82 -2.06
C GLU A 51 -8.14 -9.27 -1.29
N ARG A 52 -7.91 -8.44 -0.26
CA ARG A 52 -9.00 -7.79 0.48
C ARG A 52 -9.84 -6.85 -0.37
N VAL A 53 -9.22 -5.99 -1.17
CA VAL A 53 -9.95 -5.06 -2.06
C VAL A 53 -10.83 -5.84 -3.04
N VAL A 54 -10.31 -6.93 -3.61
CA VAL A 54 -11.06 -7.79 -4.52
C VAL A 54 -12.18 -8.52 -3.81
N GLU A 55 -11.92 -9.12 -2.65
CA GLU A 55 -12.94 -9.85 -1.88
C GLU A 55 -14.07 -8.95 -1.37
N GLU A 56 -13.76 -7.72 -0.94
CA GLU A 56 -14.75 -6.80 -0.36
C GLU A 56 -15.54 -6.02 -1.43
N ASN A 57 -15.09 -5.98 -2.69
CA ASN A 57 -15.66 -5.14 -3.76
C ASN A 57 -15.75 -5.87 -5.12
N ASP A 58 -15.92 -7.19 -5.12
CA ASP A 58 -15.83 -8.03 -6.32
C ASP A 58 -16.86 -7.64 -7.39
N GLU A 59 -18.12 -7.40 -7.00
CA GLU A 59 -19.19 -7.00 -7.92
C GLU A 59 -18.94 -5.62 -8.56
N GLU A 60 -18.52 -4.63 -7.75
CA GLU A 60 -18.19 -3.28 -8.24
C GLU A 60 -17.00 -3.31 -9.18
N ILE A 61 -15.95 -4.09 -8.85
CA ILE A 61 -14.76 -4.24 -9.69
C ILE A 61 -15.14 -4.87 -11.03
N ILE A 62 -15.95 -5.94 -11.05
CA ILE A 62 -16.42 -6.57 -12.30
C ILE A 62 -17.24 -5.57 -13.14
N SER A 63 -18.11 -4.78 -12.49
CA SER A 63 -18.86 -3.71 -13.16
C SER A 63 -17.95 -2.64 -13.77
N LEU A 64 -16.85 -2.30 -13.08
CA LEU A 64 -15.88 -1.30 -13.54
C LEU A 64 -15.05 -1.79 -14.72
N VAL A 65 -14.64 -3.07 -14.70
CA VAL A 65 -13.90 -3.73 -15.79
C VAL A 65 -14.78 -3.92 -17.03
N THR A 66 -16.03 -4.38 -16.85
CA THR A 66 -16.95 -4.63 -17.99
C THR A 66 -17.35 -3.36 -18.75
N LYS A 67 -17.30 -2.20 -18.08
CA LYS A 67 -17.54 -0.89 -18.70
C LYS A 67 -16.33 -0.33 -19.47
N ASP A 68 -15.20 -1.04 -19.48
CA ASP A 68 -13.95 -0.67 -20.16
C ASP A 68 -13.55 0.80 -19.89
N THR A 69 -13.59 1.17 -18.61
CA THR A 69 -13.37 2.54 -18.18
C THR A 69 -11.90 2.92 -18.33
N LYS A 70 -11.62 4.01 -19.08
CA LYS A 70 -10.26 4.52 -19.31
C LYS A 70 -9.51 4.87 -18.01
N ASP A 71 -10.24 5.17 -16.94
CA ASP A 71 -9.73 5.63 -15.66
C ASP A 71 -10.00 4.62 -14.53
N PHE A 72 -9.83 3.33 -14.82
CA PHE A 72 -10.11 2.23 -13.89
C PHE A 72 -9.44 2.41 -12.52
N ALA A 73 -8.15 2.77 -12.50
CA ALA A 73 -7.39 2.91 -11.24
C ALA A 73 -7.90 4.08 -10.37
N GLU A 74 -8.24 5.21 -10.98
CA GLU A 74 -8.76 6.38 -10.28
C GLU A 74 -10.14 6.09 -9.69
N LYS A 75 -11.03 5.48 -10.49
CA LYS A 75 -12.38 5.10 -10.03
C LYS A 75 -12.33 4.02 -8.96
N LEU A 76 -11.48 3.02 -9.12
CA LEU A 76 -11.27 2.01 -8.08
C LEU A 76 -10.82 2.68 -6.79
N CYS A 77 -9.78 3.52 -6.82
CA CYS A 77 -9.20 4.10 -5.61
C CYS A 77 -10.10 5.16 -4.93
N ASN A 78 -10.77 6.01 -5.71
CA ASN A 78 -11.58 7.11 -5.18
C ASN A 78 -13.02 6.69 -4.91
N GLU A 79 -13.66 6.01 -5.86
CA GLU A 79 -15.10 5.75 -5.83
C GLU A 79 -15.42 4.45 -5.11
N VAL A 80 -14.70 3.36 -5.43
CA VAL A 80 -14.97 2.02 -4.90
C VAL A 80 -14.34 1.84 -3.51
N VAL A 81 -13.01 1.90 -3.40
CA VAL A 81 -12.32 1.63 -2.12
C VAL A 81 -12.15 2.87 -1.24
N GLY A 82 -12.21 4.07 -1.82
CA GLY A 82 -12.13 5.34 -1.09
C GLY A 82 -10.78 5.68 -0.46
N PHE A 83 -9.71 4.92 -0.74
CA PHE A 83 -8.38 5.15 -0.17
C PHE A 83 -7.71 6.44 -0.67
N CYS A 84 -8.15 6.98 -1.82
CA CYS A 84 -7.54 8.16 -2.43
C CYS A 84 -8.32 9.47 -2.20
N LYS A 85 -9.45 9.46 -1.47
CA LYS A 85 -10.33 10.64 -1.33
C LYS A 85 -9.73 11.83 -0.54
N ASP A 86 -8.80 11.58 0.38
CA ASP A 86 -8.28 12.60 1.31
C ASP A 86 -6.76 12.84 1.21
N ILE A 87 -6.08 12.18 0.27
CA ILE A 87 -4.64 12.34 0.07
C ILE A 87 -4.43 13.26 -1.14
N PRO A 88 -3.81 14.45 -1.00
CA PRO A 88 -3.37 15.19 -2.17
C PRO A 88 -2.44 14.28 -2.96
N HIS A 89 -2.84 13.92 -4.18
CA HIS A 89 -2.02 13.20 -5.15
C HIS A 89 -0.78 14.04 -5.47
N THR A 90 0.20 13.95 -4.59
CA THR A 90 1.55 14.43 -4.82
C THR A 90 2.33 13.15 -5.07
N GLU A 91 2.50 12.81 -6.34
CA GLU A 91 3.57 11.89 -6.72
C GLU A 91 4.87 12.52 -6.22
N LEU A 92 5.44 11.98 -5.14
CA LEU A 92 6.61 12.53 -4.47
C LEU A 92 7.66 11.46 -4.21
#